data_AF-A0A1P8US34-F1
#
_entry.id   AF-A0A1P8US34-F1
#
_cell.length_a   1.000
_cell.length_b   1.000
_cell.length_c   1.000
_cell.angle_alpha   90.00
_cell.angle_beta   90.00
_cell.angle_gamma   90.00
#
_symmetry.space_group_name_H-M   'P 1'
#
loop_
_entity.id
_entity.type
_entity.pdbx_description
1 polymer ?
#
loop_
_entity_poly.entity_id
_entity_poly.type
_entity_poly.pdbx_seq_one_letter_code
_entity_poly.pdbx_strand_id
1 'polypeptide(L)'
;MAFDFILMLTENDRTIPDARARIDEALEGGVRHIGFKDVGLPFADLKGLADAIRAAGGRSYLEVVSLDESSELASARAAVELDVDCLLGGTRPQAVTQVTRDHPLRYYPFAGQITGHPSVLEGPGSAVVDSARRLADLEHVHGLDLLAYRFSGDVPALMRDVCAALGKPVIMAGSIDSEARILAAAEAGAAGFTVGTAALAGAFPAEGPGFAAQVRAILGMTARARTHSTAPRRIALAAHDTRKAHLRAWVTRHAAALTGHRLVCTGGTGRMIAEAAPQLSLRRLQRGSHGGDQQLGALIATGELDAVIFFADPTVPHGGEADLQALTRLSVLHDTPLALGPSAADMIATALLMAPGSGRV
;
A
#
# COMPACT_ATOMS: atom_id res chain seq x y z
N MET A 1 -0.51 -2.90 -4.67
CA MET A 1 -0.86 -2.05 -5.83
C MET A 1 -1.15 -0.66 -5.30
N ALA A 2 -0.77 0.43 -5.96
CA ALA A 2 -1.09 1.75 -5.39
C ALA A 2 -2.63 1.96 -5.31
N PHE A 3 -3.08 2.46 -4.17
CA PHE A 3 -4.47 2.64 -3.75
C PHE A 3 -5.17 1.34 -3.32
N ASP A 4 -4.84 0.87 -2.11
CA ASP A 4 -5.45 -0.31 -1.47
C ASP A 4 -6.61 0.06 -0.52
N PHE A 5 -7.66 -0.77 -0.52
CA PHE A 5 -8.73 -0.71 0.47
C PHE A 5 -8.34 -1.52 1.71
N ILE A 6 -8.26 -0.86 2.86
CA ILE A 6 -7.99 -1.46 4.17
C ILE A 6 -9.30 -1.53 4.96
N LEU A 7 -9.81 -2.75 5.15
CA LEU A 7 -11.01 -2.99 5.95
C LEU A 7 -10.63 -2.96 7.43
N MET A 8 -11.23 -2.06 8.21
CA MET A 8 -11.05 -2.03 9.66
C MET A 8 -12.20 -2.78 10.33
N LEU A 9 -11.91 -3.87 11.05
CA LEU A 9 -12.88 -4.62 11.86
C LEU A 9 -13.17 -3.88 13.18
N THR A 10 -13.55 -2.61 13.05
CA THR A 10 -13.66 -1.66 14.16
C THR A 10 -14.89 -0.80 14.03
N GLU A 11 -15.53 -0.53 15.15
CA GLU A 11 -16.64 0.41 15.28
C GLU A 11 -16.42 1.29 16.52
N ASN A 12 -16.74 2.59 16.43
CA ASN A 12 -16.62 3.55 17.53
C ASN A 12 -15.23 3.51 18.19
N ASP A 13 -14.19 3.49 17.36
CA ASP A 13 -12.79 3.43 17.77
C ASP A 13 -12.39 2.20 18.60
N ARG A 14 -13.10 1.07 18.43
CA ARG A 14 -12.78 -0.21 19.08
C ARG A 14 -12.90 -1.37 18.11
N THR A 15 -12.06 -2.39 18.27
CA THR A 15 -12.23 -3.68 17.60
C THR A 15 -13.56 -4.31 18.02
N ILE A 16 -14.34 -4.76 17.04
CA ILE A 16 -15.68 -5.31 17.29
C ILE A 16 -15.59 -6.66 18.03
N PRO A 17 -16.53 -6.98 18.94
CA PRO A 17 -16.50 -8.22 19.70
C PRO A 17 -16.53 -9.50 18.84
N ASP A 18 -17.15 -9.43 17.66
CA ASP A 18 -17.31 -10.53 16.71
C ASP A 18 -16.28 -10.52 15.58
N ALA A 19 -15.17 -9.75 15.72
CA ALA A 19 -14.17 -9.58 14.67
C ALA A 19 -13.65 -10.92 14.12
N ARG A 20 -13.48 -11.92 14.99
CA ARG A 20 -13.02 -13.26 14.60
C ARG A 20 -13.98 -13.94 13.62
N ALA A 21 -15.28 -13.83 13.84
CA ALA A 21 -16.30 -14.40 12.95
C ALA A 21 -16.40 -13.61 11.64
N ARG A 22 -16.18 -12.30 11.68
CA ARG A 22 -16.23 -11.41 10.51
C ARG A 22 -15.07 -11.60 9.53
N ILE A 23 -13.96 -12.22 9.95
CA ILE A 23 -12.83 -12.50 9.05
C ILE A 23 -13.29 -13.36 7.87
N ASP A 24 -14.03 -14.43 8.12
CA ASP A 24 -14.37 -15.38 7.04
C ASP A 24 -15.25 -14.72 5.98
N GLU A 25 -16.24 -13.92 6.41
CA GLU A 25 -17.07 -13.11 5.52
C GLU A 25 -16.25 -12.04 4.77
N ALA A 26 -15.29 -11.40 5.44
CA ALA A 26 -14.40 -10.42 4.82
C ALA A 26 -13.53 -11.06 3.72
N LEU A 27 -12.96 -12.23 4.02
CA LEU A 27 -12.14 -13.00 3.08
C LEU A 27 -12.98 -13.54 1.90
N GLU A 28 -14.21 -13.98 2.14
CA GLU A 28 -15.16 -14.33 1.08
C GLU A 28 -15.48 -13.11 0.18
N GLY A 29 -15.54 -11.93 0.79
CA GLY A 29 -15.62 -10.66 0.06
C GLY A 29 -14.38 -10.34 -0.78
N GLY A 30 -13.25 -11.04 -0.55
CA GLY A 30 -12.01 -10.91 -1.30
C GLY A 30 -11.04 -9.87 -0.76
N VAL A 31 -11.30 -9.28 0.43
CA VAL A 31 -10.36 -8.31 1.00
C VAL A 31 -9.08 -8.99 1.48
N ARG A 32 -7.95 -8.32 1.28
CA ARG A 32 -6.63 -8.80 1.70
C ARG A 32 -5.96 -7.90 2.72
N HIS A 33 -6.39 -6.65 2.85
CA HIS A 33 -5.86 -5.70 3.82
C HIS A 33 -6.89 -5.53 4.94
N ILE A 34 -6.59 -6.07 6.11
CA ILE A 34 -7.53 -6.14 7.22
C ILE A 34 -6.86 -5.56 8.46
N GLY A 35 -7.52 -4.59 9.08
CA GLY A 35 -7.05 -3.93 10.27
C GLY A 35 -7.99 -4.04 11.45
N PHE A 36 -7.45 -3.73 12.61
CA PHE A 36 -8.15 -3.69 13.88
C PHE A 36 -7.44 -2.70 14.81
N LYS A 37 -8.01 -2.43 15.98
CA LYS A 37 -7.42 -1.58 17.02
C LYS A 37 -6.92 -2.44 18.18
N ASP A 38 -6.00 -1.89 18.94
CA ASP A 38 -5.48 -2.49 20.18
C ASP A 38 -6.52 -2.54 21.30
N VAL A 39 -7.56 -1.71 21.21
CA VAL A 39 -8.69 -1.67 22.13
C VAL A 39 -9.91 -2.43 21.60
N GLY A 40 -10.70 -3.01 22.52
CA GLY A 40 -11.99 -3.66 22.21
C GLY A 40 -12.00 -5.16 22.48
N LEU A 41 -10.87 -5.84 22.28
CA LEU A 41 -10.71 -7.27 22.54
C LEU A 41 -9.49 -7.55 23.44
N PRO A 42 -9.49 -8.66 24.20
CA PRO A 42 -8.30 -9.18 24.85
C PRO A 42 -7.14 -9.42 23.86
N PHE A 43 -5.90 -9.25 24.33
CA PHE A 43 -4.71 -9.43 23.50
C PHE A 43 -4.65 -10.80 22.80
N ALA A 44 -5.04 -11.88 23.47
CA ALA A 44 -5.07 -13.23 22.90
C ALA A 44 -6.00 -13.33 21.68
N ASP A 45 -7.15 -12.64 21.72
CA ASP A 45 -8.12 -12.63 20.62
C ASP A 45 -7.61 -11.78 19.46
N LEU A 46 -6.95 -10.65 19.75
CA LEU A 46 -6.25 -9.84 18.74
C LEU A 46 -5.12 -10.64 18.08
N LYS A 47 -4.40 -11.47 18.84
CA LYS A 47 -3.36 -12.36 18.29
C LYS A 47 -3.96 -13.39 17.34
N GLY A 48 -5.07 -14.01 17.74
CA GLY A 48 -5.81 -14.93 16.89
C GLY A 48 -6.35 -14.28 15.61
N LEU A 49 -6.76 -13.00 15.69
CA LEU A 49 -7.18 -12.19 14.54
C LEU A 49 -6.01 -11.95 13.57
N ALA A 50 -4.85 -11.49 14.07
CA ALA A 50 -3.64 -11.28 13.27
C ALA A 50 -3.18 -12.57 12.58
N ASP A 51 -3.15 -13.69 13.32
CA ASP A 51 -2.75 -14.99 12.80
C ASP A 51 -3.67 -15.50 11.70
N ALA A 52 -4.98 -15.27 11.83
CA ALA A 52 -5.95 -15.66 10.81
C ALA A 52 -5.81 -14.82 9.53
N ILE A 53 -5.59 -13.51 9.65
CA ILE A 53 -5.34 -12.64 8.49
C ILE A 53 -4.10 -13.12 7.74
N ARG A 54 -3.00 -13.39 8.47
CA ARG A 54 -1.76 -13.92 7.89
C ARG A 54 -1.92 -15.29 7.26
N ALA A 55 -2.61 -16.22 7.93
CA ALA A 55 -2.87 -17.57 7.41
C ALA A 55 -3.68 -17.55 6.10
N ALA A 56 -4.55 -16.55 5.94
CA ALA A 56 -5.28 -16.32 4.71
C ALA A 56 -4.44 -15.65 3.60
N GLY A 57 -3.18 -15.27 3.86
CA GLY A 57 -2.33 -14.50 2.95
C GLY A 57 -2.72 -13.02 2.88
N GLY A 58 -3.41 -12.50 3.90
CA GLY A 58 -3.72 -11.09 4.03
C GLY A 58 -2.62 -10.32 4.75
N ARG A 59 -2.71 -8.98 4.66
CA ARG A 59 -1.90 -8.02 5.38
C ARG A 59 -2.69 -7.46 6.57
N SER A 60 -2.09 -7.55 7.74
CA SER A 60 -2.65 -7.12 9.02
C SER A 60 -2.26 -5.67 9.36
N TYR A 61 -3.20 -4.92 9.92
CA TYR A 61 -3.01 -3.54 10.34
C TYR A 61 -3.46 -3.39 11.79
N LEU A 62 -2.62 -2.78 12.64
CA LEU A 62 -3.04 -2.28 13.95
C LEU A 62 -3.13 -0.77 13.90
N GLU A 63 -4.26 -0.19 14.30
CA GLU A 63 -4.40 1.26 14.44
C GLU A 63 -4.36 1.67 15.91
N VAL A 64 -3.54 2.67 16.23
CA VAL A 64 -3.41 3.24 17.57
C VAL A 64 -4.29 4.47 17.69
N VAL A 65 -5.20 4.44 18.67
CA VAL A 65 -6.09 5.57 18.99
C VAL A 65 -5.69 6.35 20.24
N SER A 66 -4.69 5.88 20.97
CA SER A 66 -4.26 6.48 22.24
C SER A 66 -3.52 7.80 22.06
N LEU A 67 -3.85 8.77 22.91
CA LEU A 67 -3.23 10.11 22.91
C LEU A 67 -2.19 10.31 24.02
N ASP A 68 -2.17 9.47 25.06
CA ASP A 68 -1.11 9.51 26.08
C ASP A 68 0.06 8.58 25.73
N GLU A 69 1.25 8.94 26.20
CA GLU A 69 2.50 8.31 25.79
C GLU A 69 2.61 6.86 26.25
N SER A 70 2.15 6.59 27.47
CA SER A 70 2.24 5.26 28.04
C SER A 70 1.41 4.24 27.27
N SER A 71 0.19 4.64 26.89
CA SER A 71 -0.72 3.83 26.10
C SER A 71 -0.22 3.67 24.66
N GLU A 72 0.20 4.75 23.99
CA GLU A 72 0.72 4.65 22.61
C GLU A 72 1.93 3.71 22.51
N LEU A 73 2.85 3.78 23.47
CA LEU A 73 3.99 2.87 23.53
C LEU A 73 3.56 1.42 23.85
N ALA A 74 2.48 1.24 24.63
CA ALA A 74 1.91 -0.09 24.86
C ALA A 74 1.29 -0.65 23.57
N SER A 75 0.58 0.16 22.79
CA SER A 75 0.04 -0.24 21.48
C SER A 75 1.16 -0.57 20.48
N ALA A 76 2.26 0.20 20.49
CA ALA A 76 3.43 -0.10 19.66
C ALA A 76 4.09 -1.44 20.02
N ARG A 77 4.22 -1.75 21.32
CA ARG A 77 4.69 -3.08 21.78
C ARG A 77 3.71 -4.18 21.39
N ALA A 78 2.41 -3.94 21.55
CA ALA A 78 1.39 -4.88 21.12
C ALA A 78 1.48 -5.16 19.61
N ALA A 79 1.73 -4.15 18.77
CA ALA A 79 1.93 -4.34 17.34
C ALA A 79 3.08 -5.31 17.04
N VAL A 80 4.21 -5.15 17.74
CA VAL A 80 5.37 -6.05 17.63
C VAL A 80 5.03 -7.46 18.12
N GLU A 81 4.40 -7.60 19.28
CA GLU A 81 4.07 -8.91 19.86
C GLU A 81 2.97 -9.66 19.08
N LEU A 82 2.03 -8.93 18.48
CA LEU A 82 1.00 -9.47 17.59
C LEU A 82 1.59 -9.89 16.23
N ASP A 83 2.79 -9.41 15.90
CA ASP A 83 3.47 -9.59 14.62
C ASP A 83 2.58 -9.13 13.46
N VAL A 84 2.11 -7.88 13.56
CA VAL A 84 1.33 -7.22 12.49
C VAL A 84 2.24 -6.63 11.42
N ASP A 85 1.73 -6.52 10.20
CA ASP A 85 2.50 -5.99 9.07
C ASP A 85 2.59 -4.46 9.09
N CYS A 86 1.55 -3.79 9.60
CA CYS A 86 1.43 -2.34 9.57
C CYS A 86 0.92 -1.80 10.91
N LEU A 87 1.52 -0.70 11.35
CA LEU A 87 1.06 0.10 12.48
C LEU A 87 0.63 1.48 11.97
N LEU A 88 -0.64 1.81 12.18
CA LEU A 88 -1.24 3.08 11.79
C LEU A 88 -1.48 3.96 13.03
N GLY A 89 -1.36 5.27 12.85
CA GLY A 89 -1.63 6.26 13.88
C GLY A 89 -0.51 6.48 14.90
N GLY A 90 -0.86 7.10 16.02
CA GLY A 90 0.10 7.60 17.00
C GLY A 90 0.62 9.01 16.66
N THR A 91 1.04 9.73 17.70
CA THR A 91 1.47 11.14 17.63
C THR A 91 2.90 11.35 18.12
N ARG A 92 3.58 10.30 18.59
CA ARG A 92 4.97 10.33 19.08
C ARG A 92 5.88 9.38 18.28
N PRO A 93 6.10 9.68 16.99
CA PRO A 93 6.78 8.75 16.09
C PRO A 93 8.21 8.44 16.51
N GLN A 94 8.94 9.39 17.11
CA GLN A 94 10.30 9.15 17.59
C GLN A 94 10.34 8.12 18.74
N ALA A 95 9.32 8.10 19.60
CA ALA A 95 9.23 7.14 20.69
C ALA A 95 8.74 5.78 20.17
N VAL A 96 7.75 5.79 19.26
CA VAL A 96 7.23 4.56 18.63
C VAL A 96 8.31 3.86 17.80
N THR A 97 9.11 4.60 17.01
CA THR A 97 10.17 3.98 16.20
C THR A 97 11.27 3.35 17.04
N GLN A 98 11.53 3.82 18.27
CA GLN A 98 12.45 3.11 19.17
C GLN A 98 11.96 1.72 19.55
N VAL A 99 10.64 1.53 19.64
CA VAL A 99 10.00 0.24 19.93
C VAL A 99 9.97 -0.65 18.68
N THR A 100 9.67 -0.06 17.51
CA THR A 100 9.35 -0.83 16.31
C THR A 100 10.52 -1.03 15.34
N ARG A 101 11.62 -0.28 15.47
CA ARG A 101 12.74 -0.27 14.48
C ARG A 101 13.38 -1.62 14.20
N ASP A 102 13.37 -2.53 15.18
CA ASP A 102 13.99 -3.86 15.08
C ASP A 102 12.99 -4.93 14.61
N HIS A 103 11.75 -4.53 14.30
CA HIS A 103 10.69 -5.36 13.75
C HIS A 103 10.43 -5.01 12.27
N PRO A 104 10.06 -5.96 11.40
CA PRO A 104 9.77 -5.69 9.98
C PRO A 104 8.47 -4.90 9.73
N LEU A 105 7.75 -4.48 10.77
CA LEU A 105 6.47 -3.80 10.59
C LEU A 105 6.66 -2.42 9.95
N ARG A 106 5.66 -1.98 9.20
CA ARG A 106 5.65 -0.67 8.56
C ARG A 106 4.85 0.31 9.40
N TYR A 107 5.46 1.41 9.79
CA TYR A 107 4.85 2.42 10.65
C TYR A 107 4.37 3.67 9.88
N TYR A 108 3.14 4.10 10.16
CA TYR A 108 2.42 5.22 9.53
C TYR A 108 1.83 6.13 10.62
N PRO A 109 2.59 7.08 11.19
CA PRO A 109 2.09 8.01 12.20
C PRO A 109 1.02 8.97 11.64
N PHE A 110 0.23 9.55 12.54
CA PHE A 110 -0.70 10.61 12.16
C PHE A 110 0.03 11.87 11.71
N ALA A 111 -0.39 12.42 10.57
CA ALA A 111 0.08 13.72 10.10
C ALA A 111 -0.73 14.87 10.72
N GLY A 112 -0.02 15.88 11.26
CA GLY A 112 -0.63 17.07 11.85
C GLY A 112 -0.81 16.99 13.37
N GLN A 113 -1.68 17.84 13.93
CA GLN A 113 -1.99 17.88 15.36
C GLN A 113 -3.31 17.15 15.61
N ILE A 114 -3.25 16.08 16.42
CA ILE A 114 -4.43 15.25 16.73
C ILE A 114 -4.90 15.50 18.15
N THR A 115 -6.19 15.76 18.33
CA THR A 115 -6.82 15.99 19.64
C THR A 115 -8.12 15.21 19.78
N GLY A 116 -8.55 15.01 21.03
CA GLY A 116 -9.86 14.45 21.36
C GLY A 116 -10.04 12.96 21.06
N HIS A 117 -11.20 12.43 21.46
CA HIS A 117 -11.65 11.09 21.12
C HIS A 117 -13.18 11.15 20.90
N PRO A 118 -13.68 10.99 19.66
CA PRO A 118 -12.95 10.60 18.45
C PRO A 118 -11.92 11.66 18.01
N SER A 119 -10.84 11.19 17.38
CA SER A 119 -9.71 12.03 16.97
C SER A 119 -10.12 13.12 15.96
N VAL A 120 -9.61 14.32 16.16
CA VAL A 120 -9.78 15.51 15.30
C VAL A 120 -8.42 15.95 14.78
N LEU A 121 -8.34 16.31 13.50
CA LEU A 121 -7.14 16.88 12.89
C LEU A 121 -7.24 18.41 12.89
N GLU A 122 -6.44 19.05 13.74
CA GLU A 122 -6.47 20.49 13.99
C GLU A 122 -5.41 21.27 13.19
N GLY A 123 -5.58 22.60 13.19
CA GLY A 123 -4.64 23.55 12.60
C GLY A 123 -4.94 23.87 11.13
N PRO A 124 -4.19 24.80 10.51
CA PRO A 124 -4.32 25.08 9.08
C PRO A 124 -3.71 23.94 8.25
N GLY A 125 -4.21 23.72 7.03
CA GLY A 125 -3.71 22.66 6.15
C GLY A 125 -2.20 22.75 5.86
N SER A 126 -1.64 23.96 5.79
CA SER A 126 -0.19 24.17 5.66
C SER A 126 0.61 23.60 6.84
N ALA A 127 0.11 23.71 8.07
CA ALA A 127 0.76 23.13 9.24
C ALA A 127 0.72 21.59 9.22
N VAL A 128 -0.35 21.01 8.68
CA VAL A 128 -0.45 19.56 8.45
C VAL A 128 0.59 19.10 7.42
N VAL A 129 0.73 19.82 6.31
CA VAL A 129 1.74 19.53 5.28
C VAL A 129 3.17 19.63 5.84
N ASP A 130 3.45 20.66 6.64
CA ASP A 130 4.77 20.81 7.26
C ASP A 130 5.05 19.71 8.29
N SER A 131 4.03 19.28 9.06
CA SER A 131 4.13 18.11 9.92
C SER A 131 4.44 16.85 9.10
N ALA A 132 3.69 16.64 8.02
CA ALA A 132 3.84 15.49 7.14
C ALA A 132 5.26 15.38 6.57
N ARG A 133 5.87 16.49 6.14
CA ARG A 133 7.27 16.53 5.67
C ARG A 133 8.25 16.09 6.76
N ARG A 134 8.15 16.68 7.96
CA ARG A 134 9.03 16.33 9.09
C ARG A 134 8.92 14.86 9.47
N LEU A 135 7.71 14.31 9.46
CA LEU A 135 7.46 12.91 9.79
C LEU A 135 8.02 11.96 8.73
N ALA A 136 7.86 12.31 7.45
CA ALA A 136 8.37 11.50 6.35
C ALA A 136 9.90 11.47 6.29
N ASP A 137 10.62 12.42 6.90
CA ASP A 137 12.08 12.41 6.99
C ASP A 137 12.61 11.50 8.09
N LEU A 138 11.76 11.04 9.03
CA LEU A 138 12.19 10.13 10.08
C LEU A 138 12.53 8.74 9.52
N GLU A 139 13.63 8.16 10.03
CA GLU A 139 13.95 6.75 9.83
C GLU A 139 12.86 5.87 10.47
N HIS A 140 12.63 4.70 9.88
CA HIS A 140 11.59 3.75 10.31
C HIS A 140 10.14 4.24 10.23
N VAL A 141 9.88 5.47 9.76
CA VAL A 141 8.57 5.90 9.27
C VAL A 141 8.43 5.51 7.80
N HIS A 142 7.41 4.74 7.46
CA HIS A 142 7.26 4.11 6.14
C HIS A 142 6.22 4.79 5.25
N GLY A 143 5.44 5.71 5.83
CA GLY A 143 4.35 6.45 5.23
C GLY A 143 3.66 7.27 6.30
N LEU A 144 2.48 7.81 5.99
CA LEU A 144 1.67 8.55 6.95
C LEU A 144 0.25 8.05 6.95
N ASP A 145 -0.41 8.20 8.09
CA ASP A 145 -1.84 8.07 8.26
C ASP A 145 -2.46 9.47 8.35
N LEU A 146 -3.38 9.80 7.45
CA LEU A 146 -4.02 11.12 7.40
C LEU A 146 -5.51 10.98 7.74
N LEU A 147 -5.91 11.54 8.88
CA LEU A 147 -7.31 11.63 9.33
C LEU A 147 -8.10 12.69 8.51
N ALA A 148 -8.17 12.50 7.20
CA ALA A 148 -8.60 13.49 6.22
C ALA A 148 -9.98 14.08 6.51
N TYR A 149 -11.02 13.25 6.70
CA TYR A 149 -12.36 13.76 7.02
C TYR A 149 -12.60 14.03 8.52
N ARG A 150 -11.54 14.03 9.33
CA ARG A 150 -11.53 14.60 10.68
C ARG A 150 -10.93 16.01 10.72
N PHE A 151 -10.53 16.55 9.57
CA PHE A 151 -10.08 17.92 9.39
C PHE A 151 -11.27 18.87 9.13
N SER A 152 -11.23 20.04 9.76
CA SER A 152 -12.20 21.11 9.49
C SER A 152 -11.65 22.06 8.42
N GLY A 153 -11.99 21.83 7.15
CA GLY A 153 -11.61 22.69 6.04
C GLY A 153 -11.82 22.04 4.66
N ASP A 154 -11.04 22.47 3.67
CA ASP A 154 -11.04 21.85 2.33
C ASP A 154 -10.25 20.53 2.37
N VAL A 155 -10.98 19.44 2.62
CA VAL A 155 -10.41 18.09 2.72
C VAL A 155 -9.77 17.62 1.40
N PRO A 156 -10.41 17.76 0.21
CA PRO A 156 -9.75 17.45 -1.05
C PRO A 156 -8.44 18.20 -1.30
N ALA A 157 -8.37 19.50 -0.97
CA ALA A 157 -7.14 20.26 -1.09
C ALA A 157 -6.05 19.75 -0.13
N LEU A 158 -6.41 19.52 1.15
CA LEU A 158 -5.49 18.97 2.13
C LEU A 158 -4.88 17.64 1.68
N MET A 159 -5.71 16.69 1.21
CA MET A 159 -5.23 15.38 0.76
C MET A 159 -4.23 15.51 -0.40
N ARG A 160 -4.53 16.37 -1.38
CA ARG A 160 -3.62 16.63 -2.53
C ARG A 160 -2.31 17.24 -2.07
N ASP A 161 -2.37 18.25 -1.22
CA ASP A 161 -1.18 18.97 -0.78
C ASP A 161 -0.25 18.07 0.06
N VAL A 162 -0.83 17.23 0.93
CA VAL A 162 -0.05 16.25 1.71
C VAL A 162 0.57 15.18 0.79
N CYS A 163 -0.19 14.60 -0.14
CA CYS A 163 0.36 13.56 -1.03
C CYS A 163 1.43 14.13 -1.98
N ALA A 164 1.22 15.31 -2.54
CA ALA A 164 2.18 15.97 -3.44
C ALA A 164 3.47 16.38 -2.73
N ALA A 165 3.41 16.67 -1.43
CA ALA A 165 4.58 17.05 -0.64
C ALA A 165 5.51 15.87 -0.31
N LEU A 166 5.09 14.61 -0.54
CA LEU A 166 5.75 13.44 0.01
C LEU A 166 6.17 12.42 -1.05
N GLY A 167 7.34 11.81 -0.82
CA GLY A 167 7.80 10.65 -1.58
C GLY A 167 7.40 9.30 -0.97
N LYS A 168 6.72 9.31 0.19
CA LYS A 168 6.27 8.13 0.95
C LYS A 168 4.74 7.98 0.85
N PRO A 169 4.21 6.75 0.95
CA PRO A 169 2.77 6.50 0.87
C PRO A 169 1.97 7.20 1.97
N VAL A 170 0.79 7.70 1.61
CA VAL A 170 -0.20 8.26 2.55
C VAL A 170 -1.45 7.39 2.54
N ILE A 171 -1.88 6.94 3.71
CA ILE A 171 -3.13 6.21 3.91
C ILE A 171 -4.19 7.21 4.37
N MET A 172 -5.34 7.23 3.71
CA MET A 172 -6.45 8.09 4.09
C MET A 172 -7.35 7.40 5.10
N ALA A 173 -7.47 7.99 6.26
CA ALA A 173 -8.32 7.51 7.34
C ALA A 173 -9.30 8.60 7.81
N GLY A 174 -10.16 8.21 8.74
CA GLY A 174 -11.19 9.08 9.29
C GLY A 174 -12.40 9.20 8.36
N SER A 175 -13.45 8.42 8.66
CA SER A 175 -14.80 8.59 8.10
C SER A 175 -14.91 8.49 6.57
N ILE A 176 -14.25 7.54 5.91
CA ILE A 176 -14.54 7.26 4.49
C ILE A 176 -15.77 6.36 4.42
N ASP A 177 -16.86 6.85 3.83
CA ASP A 177 -18.21 6.26 3.91
C ASP A 177 -18.95 6.20 2.57
N SER A 178 -18.31 6.59 1.48
CA SER A 178 -18.95 6.73 0.17
C SER A 178 -17.97 6.61 -0.98
N GLU A 179 -18.46 6.20 -2.16
CA GLU A 179 -17.66 6.09 -3.38
C GLU A 179 -17.01 7.43 -3.77
N ALA A 180 -17.70 8.55 -3.52
CA ALA A 180 -17.17 9.89 -3.78
C ALA A 180 -15.90 10.18 -2.95
N ARG A 181 -15.86 9.75 -1.67
CA ARG A 181 -14.67 9.92 -0.81
C ARG A 181 -13.53 8.99 -1.23
N ILE A 182 -13.86 7.76 -1.66
CA ILE A 182 -12.87 6.82 -2.21
C ILE A 182 -12.23 7.41 -3.47
N LEU A 183 -13.03 7.94 -4.40
CA LEU A 183 -12.53 8.57 -5.62
C LEU A 183 -11.65 9.79 -5.29
N ALA A 184 -12.09 10.67 -4.39
CA ALA A 184 -11.32 11.84 -3.97
C ALA A 184 -9.96 11.47 -3.36
N ALA A 185 -9.90 10.40 -2.56
CA ALA A 185 -8.65 9.88 -2.02
C ALA A 185 -7.70 9.36 -3.11
N ALA A 186 -8.23 8.63 -4.10
CA ALA A 186 -7.43 8.15 -5.23
C ALA A 186 -6.86 9.31 -6.05
N GLU A 187 -7.71 10.26 -6.44
CA GLU A 187 -7.32 11.45 -7.22
C GLU A 187 -6.30 12.32 -6.49
N ALA A 188 -6.38 12.36 -5.15
CA ALA A 188 -5.42 13.06 -4.31
C ALA A 188 -4.02 12.41 -4.28
N GLY A 189 -3.88 11.16 -4.74
CA GLY A 189 -2.61 10.45 -4.76
C GLY A 189 -2.38 9.56 -3.53
N ALA A 190 -3.43 9.21 -2.80
CA ALA A 190 -3.33 8.28 -1.68
C ALA A 190 -2.79 6.91 -2.11
N ALA A 191 -2.05 6.27 -1.21
CA ALA A 191 -1.59 4.89 -1.38
C ALA A 191 -2.65 3.87 -0.95
N GLY A 192 -3.64 4.29 -0.18
CA GLY A 192 -4.75 3.46 0.25
C GLY A 192 -5.67 4.23 1.20
N PHE A 193 -6.70 3.55 1.68
CA PHE A 193 -7.67 4.14 2.57
C PHE A 193 -8.31 3.12 3.51
N THR A 194 -8.76 3.58 4.68
CA THR A 194 -9.41 2.73 5.68
C THR A 194 -10.93 2.91 5.66
N VAL A 195 -11.69 1.81 5.79
CA VAL A 195 -13.13 1.85 6.09
C VAL A 195 -13.44 0.87 7.20
N GLY A 196 -14.05 1.35 8.28
CA GLY A 196 -14.52 0.51 9.40
C GLY A 196 -16.03 0.53 9.54
N THR A 197 -16.54 1.36 10.45
CA THR A 197 -17.98 1.51 10.77
C THR A 197 -18.88 1.54 9.54
N ALA A 198 -18.54 2.29 8.49
CA ALA A 198 -19.37 2.40 7.29
C ALA A 198 -19.53 1.08 6.52
N ALA A 199 -18.50 0.23 6.47
CA ALA A 199 -18.58 -1.09 5.85
C ALA A 199 -19.45 -2.04 6.70
N LEU A 200 -19.27 -2.01 8.02
CA LEU A 200 -20.06 -2.82 8.97
C LEU A 200 -21.54 -2.42 8.99
N ALA A 201 -21.83 -1.12 8.86
CA ALA A 201 -23.18 -0.57 8.85
C ALA A 201 -23.91 -0.70 7.50
N GLY A 202 -23.26 -1.24 6.47
CA GLY A 202 -23.90 -1.40 5.16
C GLY A 202 -24.04 -0.10 4.36
N ALA A 203 -23.16 0.89 4.59
CA ALA A 203 -23.34 2.24 4.04
C ALA A 203 -23.08 2.34 2.52
N PHE A 204 -22.39 1.38 1.91
CA PHE A 204 -22.06 1.41 0.49
C PHE A 204 -23.14 0.72 -0.34
N PRO A 205 -23.47 1.23 -1.54
CA PRO A 205 -24.34 0.51 -2.47
C PRO A 205 -23.72 -0.85 -2.87
N ALA A 206 -24.36 -1.95 -2.50
CA ALA A 206 -23.88 -3.31 -2.75
C ALA A 206 -24.88 -4.13 -3.58
N GLU A 207 -24.40 -5.17 -4.25
CA GLU A 207 -25.23 -6.05 -5.10
C GLU A 207 -26.25 -6.91 -4.32
N GLY A 208 -26.11 -6.98 -3.00
CA GLY A 208 -26.97 -7.76 -2.12
C GLY A 208 -26.73 -7.44 -0.65
N PRO A 209 -27.49 -8.06 0.26
CA PRO A 209 -27.31 -7.89 1.70
C PRO A 209 -26.04 -8.58 2.20
N GLY A 210 -25.60 -8.21 3.40
CA GLY A 210 -24.52 -8.88 4.12
C GLY A 210 -23.16 -8.23 3.98
N PHE A 211 -22.25 -8.61 4.87
CA PHE A 211 -20.95 -7.97 4.99
C PHE A 211 -20.00 -8.30 3.82
N ALA A 212 -20.01 -9.54 3.34
CA ALA A 212 -19.23 -9.92 2.16
C ALA A 212 -19.61 -9.11 0.90
N ALA A 213 -20.90 -8.80 0.72
CA ALA A 213 -21.37 -7.95 -0.38
C ALA A 213 -20.90 -6.50 -0.24
N GLN A 214 -20.91 -5.95 0.99
CA GLN A 214 -20.32 -4.64 1.27
C GLN A 214 -18.83 -4.60 0.91
N VAL A 215 -18.07 -5.61 1.33
CA VAL A 215 -16.64 -5.70 1.02
C VAL A 215 -16.40 -5.75 -0.49
N ARG A 216 -17.14 -6.58 -1.25
CA ARG A 216 -17.04 -6.63 -2.71
C ARG A 216 -17.39 -5.30 -3.38
N ALA A 217 -18.43 -4.63 -2.89
CA ALA A 217 -18.83 -3.33 -3.39
C ALA A 217 -17.70 -2.29 -3.25
N ILE A 218 -17.09 -2.20 -2.05
CA ILE A 218 -15.98 -1.29 -1.78
C ILE A 218 -14.75 -1.65 -2.62
N LEU A 219 -14.43 -2.94 -2.78
CA LEU A 219 -13.34 -3.39 -3.67
C LEU A 219 -13.60 -3.00 -5.13
N GLY A 220 -14.85 -3.13 -5.60
CA GLY A 220 -15.25 -2.69 -6.94
C GLY A 220 -15.12 -1.18 -7.14
N MET A 221 -15.53 -0.39 -6.14
CA MET A 221 -15.32 1.07 -6.12
C MET A 221 -13.84 1.43 -6.12
N THR A 222 -13.04 0.71 -5.33
CA THR A 222 -11.58 0.88 -5.27
C THR A 222 -10.94 0.60 -6.62
N ALA A 223 -11.34 -0.48 -7.30
CA ALA A 223 -10.83 -0.82 -8.62
C ALA A 223 -11.14 0.26 -9.67
N ARG A 224 -12.33 0.87 -9.62
CA ARG A 224 -12.68 2.03 -10.47
C ARG A 224 -11.86 3.26 -10.09
N ALA A 225 -11.80 3.61 -8.80
CA ALA A 225 -11.05 4.77 -8.33
C ALA A 225 -9.54 4.67 -8.65
N ARG A 226 -8.97 3.47 -8.66
CA ARG A 226 -7.57 3.22 -9.05
C ARG A 226 -7.22 3.76 -10.44
N THR A 227 -8.15 3.80 -11.40
CA THR A 227 -7.89 4.35 -12.74
C THR A 227 -7.77 5.87 -12.73
N HIS A 228 -8.19 6.53 -11.64
CA HIS A 228 -8.07 7.96 -11.40
C HIS A 228 -6.93 8.29 -10.43
N SER A 229 -6.20 7.28 -9.95
CA SER A 229 -5.14 7.49 -8.98
C SER A 229 -3.94 8.21 -9.60
N THR A 230 -3.50 9.27 -8.94
CA THR A 230 -2.31 10.05 -9.33
C THR A 230 -1.04 9.58 -8.62
N ALA A 231 -1.15 8.57 -7.74
CA ALA A 231 -0.03 8.03 -6.98
C ALA A 231 1.00 7.37 -7.92
N PRO A 232 2.29 7.78 -7.85
CA PRO A 232 3.34 7.13 -8.64
C PRO A 232 3.44 5.64 -8.36
N ARG A 233 3.40 4.81 -9.41
CA ARG A 233 3.62 3.36 -9.32
C ARG A 233 5.10 3.03 -9.16
N ARG A 234 5.39 1.94 -8.46
CA ARG A 234 6.73 1.38 -8.26
C ARG A 234 6.82 0.05 -9.02
N ILE A 235 7.50 0.07 -10.17
CA ILE A 235 7.51 -1.08 -11.09
C ILE A 235 8.92 -1.63 -11.22
N ALA A 236 9.10 -2.90 -10.93
CA ALA A 236 10.37 -3.56 -11.16
C ALA A 236 10.50 -4.00 -12.62
N LEU A 237 11.64 -3.73 -13.26
CA LEU A 237 11.98 -4.15 -14.61
C LEU A 237 13.26 -4.98 -14.61
N ALA A 238 13.16 -6.23 -15.05
CA ALA A 238 14.28 -7.16 -15.19
C ALA A 238 14.19 -7.92 -16.51
N ALA A 239 15.32 -8.45 -16.99
CA ALA A 239 15.37 -9.28 -18.18
C ALA A 239 16.62 -10.14 -18.18
N HIS A 240 16.49 -11.36 -18.68
CA HIS A 240 17.65 -12.14 -19.11
C HIS A 240 18.35 -11.44 -20.28
N ASP A 241 19.66 -11.67 -20.43
CA ASP A 241 20.48 -10.99 -21.42
C ASP A 241 19.92 -11.13 -22.85
N THR A 242 19.47 -12.33 -23.20
CA THR A 242 18.86 -12.65 -24.50
C THR A 242 17.52 -11.95 -24.76
N ARG A 243 16.88 -11.39 -23.72
CA ARG A 243 15.57 -10.72 -23.79
C ARG A 243 15.64 -9.20 -23.57
N LYS A 244 16.81 -8.66 -23.27
CA LYS A 244 16.99 -7.21 -23.05
C LYS A 244 16.58 -6.37 -24.24
N ALA A 245 16.80 -6.84 -25.47
CA ALA A 245 16.35 -6.14 -26.68
C ALA A 245 14.82 -6.00 -26.73
N HIS A 246 14.08 -7.03 -26.33
CA HIS A 246 12.62 -6.98 -26.26
C HIS A 246 12.14 -6.05 -25.14
N LEU A 247 12.76 -6.12 -23.96
CA LEU A 247 12.41 -5.20 -22.86
C LEU A 247 12.70 -3.75 -23.24
N ARG A 248 13.82 -3.47 -23.92
CA ARG A 248 14.14 -2.14 -24.45
C ARG A 248 13.03 -1.63 -25.35
N ALA A 249 12.62 -2.44 -26.34
CA ALA A 249 11.54 -2.08 -27.26
C ALA A 249 10.22 -1.83 -26.53
N TRP A 250 9.90 -2.66 -25.54
CA TRP A 250 8.72 -2.49 -24.70
C TRP A 250 8.75 -1.17 -23.92
N VAL A 251 9.86 -0.87 -23.24
CA VAL A 251 10.02 0.38 -22.48
C VAL A 251 9.95 1.60 -23.40
N THR A 252 10.59 1.58 -24.56
CA THR A 252 10.53 2.68 -25.53
C THR A 252 9.09 2.92 -26.01
N ARG A 253 8.34 1.86 -26.30
CA ARG A 253 6.93 1.96 -26.71
C ARG A 253 6.04 2.56 -25.60
N HIS A 254 6.32 2.21 -24.33
CA HIS A 254 5.53 2.64 -23.17
C HIS A 254 6.12 3.85 -22.43
N ALA A 255 7.13 4.52 -22.98
CA ALA A 255 7.90 5.54 -22.26
C ALA A 255 7.05 6.71 -21.75
N ALA A 256 6.03 7.12 -22.51
CA ALA A 256 5.08 8.16 -22.10
C ALA A 256 4.28 7.73 -20.86
N ALA A 257 3.73 6.51 -20.87
CA ALA A 257 2.95 5.96 -19.75
C ALA A 257 3.82 5.63 -18.52
N LEU A 258 5.11 5.34 -18.71
CA LEU A 258 6.06 5.10 -17.62
C LEU A 258 6.57 6.39 -16.96
N THR A 259 6.37 7.55 -17.60
CA THR A 259 6.84 8.84 -17.07
C THR A 259 6.06 9.22 -15.81
N GLY A 260 6.77 9.69 -14.77
CA GLY A 260 6.18 10.00 -13.46
C GLY A 260 6.10 8.81 -12.50
N HIS A 261 6.43 7.59 -12.96
CA HIS A 261 6.54 6.40 -12.11
C HIS A 261 7.98 6.12 -11.70
N ARG A 262 8.15 5.28 -10.68
CA ARG A 262 9.47 4.85 -10.17
C ARG A 262 9.79 3.47 -10.70
N LEU A 263 10.81 3.35 -11.53
CA LEU A 263 11.23 2.08 -12.10
C LEU A 263 12.44 1.53 -11.35
N VAL A 264 12.35 0.29 -10.88
CA VAL A 264 13.43 -0.39 -10.16
C VAL A 264 14.04 -1.46 -11.06
N CYS A 265 15.31 -1.33 -11.41
CA CYS A 265 15.93 -2.18 -12.42
C CYS A 265 17.19 -2.87 -11.92
N THR A 266 17.40 -4.14 -12.29
CA THR A 266 18.70 -4.79 -12.09
C THR A 266 19.78 -4.14 -12.96
N GLY A 267 21.04 -4.23 -12.54
CA GLY A 267 22.12 -3.36 -13.00
C GLY A 267 22.25 -3.22 -14.52
N GLY A 268 22.34 -4.34 -15.25
CA GLY A 268 22.47 -4.31 -16.72
C GLY A 268 21.22 -3.82 -17.45
N THR A 269 20.04 -4.17 -16.93
CA THR A 269 18.75 -3.72 -17.46
C THR A 269 18.57 -2.21 -17.26
N GLY A 270 18.86 -1.72 -16.05
CA GLY A 270 18.75 -0.29 -15.73
C GLY A 270 19.71 0.58 -16.52
N ARG A 271 20.92 0.11 -16.83
CA ARG A 271 21.84 0.81 -17.74
C ARG A 271 21.24 0.93 -19.14
N MET A 272 20.76 -0.18 -19.69
CA MET A 272 20.16 -0.21 -21.03
C MET A 272 18.92 0.69 -21.15
N ILE A 273 18.09 0.74 -20.10
CA ILE A 273 16.91 1.62 -20.08
C ILE A 273 17.31 3.09 -19.95
N ALA A 274 18.29 3.43 -19.10
CA ALA A 274 18.79 4.80 -18.96
C ALA A 274 19.31 5.38 -20.28
N GLU A 275 19.98 4.55 -21.08
CA GLU A 275 20.47 4.93 -22.42
C GLU A 275 19.33 5.09 -23.43
N ALA A 276 18.28 4.26 -23.36
CA ALA A 276 17.17 4.25 -24.32
C ALA A 276 16.05 5.27 -24.01
N ALA A 277 15.86 5.62 -22.74
CA ALA A 277 14.77 6.47 -22.25
C ALA A 277 15.24 7.31 -21.03
N PRO A 278 16.10 8.32 -21.24
CA PRO A 278 16.72 9.09 -20.16
C PRO A 278 15.74 9.93 -19.32
N GLN A 279 14.51 10.13 -19.80
CA GLN A 279 13.45 10.84 -19.08
C GLN A 279 12.81 10.02 -17.94
N LEU A 280 13.05 8.71 -17.88
CA LEU A 280 12.45 7.83 -16.89
C LEU A 280 13.19 7.89 -15.54
N SER A 281 12.45 7.84 -14.44
CA SER A 281 13.01 7.81 -13.09
C SER A 281 13.41 6.38 -12.70
N LEU A 282 14.72 6.12 -12.63
CA LEU A 282 15.28 4.78 -12.41
C LEU A 282 16.01 4.67 -11.08
N ARG A 283 15.67 3.65 -10.28
CA ARG A 283 16.52 3.11 -9.20
C ARG A 283 17.23 1.87 -9.71
N ARG A 284 18.56 1.91 -9.79
CA ARG A 284 19.37 0.76 -10.18
C ARG A 284 19.76 -0.09 -8.97
N LEU A 285 19.55 -1.39 -9.10
CA LEU A 285 20.01 -2.43 -8.18
C LEU A 285 21.31 -3.07 -8.69
N GLN A 286 21.83 -4.05 -7.95
CA GLN A 286 22.94 -4.88 -8.42
C GLN A 286 22.57 -5.64 -9.70
N ARG A 287 23.58 -6.19 -10.37
CA ARG A 287 23.35 -7.13 -11.48
C ARG A 287 22.56 -8.33 -10.95
N GLY A 288 21.67 -8.90 -11.76
CA GLY A 288 20.87 -10.07 -11.36
C GLY A 288 21.76 -11.18 -10.77
N SER A 289 22.80 -11.57 -11.52
CA SER A 289 23.81 -12.56 -11.12
C SER A 289 24.67 -12.19 -9.89
N HIS A 290 24.57 -10.97 -9.37
CA HIS A 290 25.29 -10.50 -8.18
C HIS A 290 24.32 -10.12 -7.06
N GLY A 291 23.13 -10.75 -7.02
CA GLY A 291 22.12 -10.57 -5.99
C GLY A 291 21.05 -9.51 -6.32
N GLY A 292 21.06 -8.92 -7.52
CA GLY A 292 20.03 -7.95 -7.94
C GLY A 292 18.61 -8.54 -7.97
N ASP A 293 18.47 -9.81 -8.34
CA ASP A 293 17.17 -10.49 -8.37
C ASP A 293 16.67 -10.79 -6.95
N GLN A 294 17.58 -11.07 -6.02
CA GLN A 294 17.25 -11.20 -4.59
C GLN A 294 16.86 -9.85 -3.97
N GLN A 295 17.49 -8.75 -4.38
CA GLN A 295 17.07 -7.41 -3.98
C GLN A 295 15.64 -7.10 -4.48
N LEU A 296 15.27 -7.54 -5.69
CA LEU A 296 13.87 -7.44 -6.14
C LEU A 296 12.94 -8.29 -5.28
N GLY A 297 13.33 -9.52 -4.96
CA GLY A 297 12.59 -10.39 -4.05
C GLY A 297 12.32 -9.73 -2.69
N ALA A 298 13.33 -9.06 -2.11
CA ALA A 298 13.17 -8.30 -0.87
C ALA A 298 12.13 -7.18 -1.01
N LEU A 299 12.14 -6.43 -2.13
CA LEU A 299 11.16 -5.36 -2.37
C LEU A 299 9.73 -5.89 -2.58
N ILE A 300 9.56 -7.11 -3.11
CA ILE A 300 8.26 -7.79 -3.14
C ILE A 300 7.82 -8.09 -1.71
N ALA A 301 8.69 -8.73 -0.92
CA ALA A 301 8.39 -9.14 0.45
C ALA A 301 8.04 -7.97 1.38
N THR A 302 8.66 -6.80 1.16
CA THR A 302 8.37 -5.59 1.94
C THR A 302 7.21 -4.76 1.39
N GLY A 303 6.56 -5.18 0.29
CA GLY A 303 5.44 -4.45 -0.32
C GLY A 303 5.86 -3.13 -0.98
N GLU A 304 7.10 -3.05 -1.46
CA GLU A 304 7.66 -1.87 -2.10
C GLU A 304 7.42 -1.80 -3.61
N LEU A 305 6.83 -2.83 -4.21
CA LEU A 305 6.53 -2.90 -5.63
C LEU A 305 5.02 -3.03 -5.88
N ASP A 306 4.55 -2.37 -6.93
CA ASP A 306 3.18 -2.48 -7.44
C ASP A 306 3.06 -3.52 -8.55
N ALA A 307 4.16 -3.79 -9.24
CA ALA A 307 4.27 -4.85 -10.23
C ALA A 307 5.74 -5.20 -10.51
N VAL A 308 5.96 -6.39 -11.03
CA VAL A 308 7.24 -6.86 -11.57
C VAL A 308 7.05 -7.27 -13.03
N ILE A 309 7.89 -6.73 -13.89
CA ILE A 309 8.01 -7.13 -15.30
C ILE A 309 9.40 -7.72 -15.48
N PHE A 310 9.44 -9.05 -15.63
CA PHE A 310 10.65 -9.80 -15.89
C PHE A 310 10.55 -10.43 -17.27
N PHE A 311 11.35 -9.98 -18.24
CA PHE A 311 11.39 -10.66 -19.54
C PHE A 311 12.31 -11.88 -19.44
N ALA A 312 11.71 -13.01 -19.10
CA ALA A 312 12.40 -14.28 -18.90
C ALA A 312 12.65 -14.97 -20.25
N ASP A 313 13.75 -15.71 -20.33
CA ASP A 313 14.01 -16.62 -21.44
C ASP A 313 13.93 -18.07 -20.93
N PRO A 314 13.00 -18.89 -21.42
CA PRO A 314 12.95 -20.29 -21.04
C PRO A 314 13.86 -21.19 -21.92
N THR A 315 14.51 -20.62 -22.95
CA THR A 315 15.18 -21.42 -24.00
C THR A 315 16.65 -21.73 -23.73
N VAL A 316 17.24 -21.11 -22.71
CA VAL A 316 18.63 -21.34 -22.30
C VAL A 316 18.70 -21.58 -20.79
N PRO A 317 19.64 -22.39 -20.29
CA PRO A 317 19.88 -22.50 -18.85
C PRO A 317 20.38 -21.17 -18.29
N HIS A 318 19.84 -20.74 -17.16
CA HIS A 318 20.28 -19.52 -16.48
C HIS A 318 20.89 -19.87 -15.13
N GLY A 319 22.07 -19.31 -14.83
CA GLY A 319 22.66 -19.43 -13.50
C GLY A 319 21.77 -18.93 -12.35
N GLY A 320 20.74 -18.12 -12.68
CA GLY A 320 19.73 -17.60 -11.76
C GLY A 320 18.35 -18.25 -11.88
N GLU A 321 18.22 -19.48 -12.37
CA GLU A 321 16.90 -20.17 -12.41
C GLU A 321 16.22 -20.26 -11.03
N ALA A 322 17.02 -20.52 -9.98
CA ALA A 322 16.53 -20.50 -8.60
C ALA A 322 16.01 -19.11 -8.18
N ASP A 323 16.63 -18.03 -8.67
CA ASP A 323 16.21 -16.66 -8.36
C ASP A 323 14.87 -16.32 -9.03
N LEU A 324 14.64 -16.75 -10.27
CA LEU A 324 13.35 -16.55 -10.95
C LEU A 324 12.22 -17.34 -10.27
N GLN A 325 12.50 -18.57 -9.82
CA GLN A 325 11.55 -19.37 -9.04
C GLN A 325 11.24 -18.71 -7.69
N ALA A 326 12.27 -18.24 -6.98
CA ALA A 326 12.10 -17.53 -5.72
C ALA A 326 11.28 -16.24 -5.91
N LEU A 327 11.57 -15.46 -6.95
CA LEU A 327 10.83 -14.25 -7.29
C LEU A 327 9.36 -14.56 -7.61
N THR A 328 9.09 -15.60 -8.40
CA THR A 328 7.73 -16.04 -8.71
C THR A 328 6.98 -16.46 -7.45
N ARG A 329 7.62 -17.25 -6.57
CA ARG A 329 7.05 -17.66 -5.29
C ARG A 329 6.69 -16.47 -4.41
N LEU A 330 7.59 -15.48 -4.31
CA LEU A 330 7.35 -14.26 -3.53
C LEU A 330 6.23 -13.41 -4.13
N SER A 331 6.17 -13.28 -5.46
CA SER A 331 5.07 -12.59 -6.15
C SER A 331 3.72 -13.21 -5.82
N VAL A 332 3.62 -14.55 -5.82
CA VAL A 332 2.39 -15.26 -5.44
C VAL A 332 2.06 -15.05 -3.97
N LEU A 333 3.05 -15.20 -3.08
CA LEU A 333 2.84 -15.08 -1.64
C LEU A 333 2.39 -13.67 -1.21
N HIS A 334 2.90 -12.63 -1.87
CA HIS A 334 2.64 -11.23 -1.55
C HIS A 334 1.66 -10.56 -2.53
N ASP A 335 0.94 -11.35 -3.34
CA ASP A 335 -0.04 -10.89 -4.33
C ASP A 335 0.46 -9.72 -5.20
N THR A 336 1.72 -9.81 -5.63
CA THR A 336 2.37 -8.80 -6.47
C THR A 336 2.30 -9.22 -7.93
N PRO A 337 1.63 -8.44 -8.81
CA PRO A 337 1.53 -8.75 -10.24
C PRO A 337 2.90 -9.01 -10.87
N LEU A 338 3.02 -10.14 -11.56
CA LEU A 338 4.26 -10.57 -12.23
C LEU A 338 3.99 -10.86 -13.70
N ALA A 339 4.69 -10.15 -14.59
CA ALA A 339 4.73 -10.47 -16.01
C ALA A 339 6.08 -11.11 -16.36
N LEU A 340 6.04 -12.34 -16.89
CA LEU A 340 7.23 -13.08 -17.33
C LEU A 340 7.53 -12.92 -18.84
N GLY A 341 6.82 -12.01 -19.52
CA GLY A 341 6.95 -11.76 -20.95
C GLY A 341 6.10 -10.57 -21.44
N PRO A 342 6.23 -10.20 -22.73
CA PRO A 342 5.68 -8.94 -23.25
C PRO A 342 4.15 -8.85 -23.23
N SER A 343 3.42 -9.93 -23.52
CA SER A 343 1.95 -9.91 -23.53
C SER A 343 1.37 -9.66 -22.14
N ALA A 344 1.90 -10.33 -21.11
CA ALA A 344 1.52 -10.08 -19.73
C ALA A 344 1.95 -8.67 -19.27
N ALA A 345 3.11 -8.20 -19.72
CA ALA A 345 3.58 -6.85 -19.41
C ALA A 345 2.66 -5.77 -20.00
N ASP A 346 2.14 -5.97 -21.21
CA ASP A 346 1.15 -5.08 -21.81
C ASP A 346 -0.15 -5.04 -21.01
N MET A 347 -0.65 -6.19 -20.54
CA MET A 347 -1.84 -6.23 -19.68
C MET A 347 -1.63 -5.46 -18.37
N ILE A 348 -0.47 -5.63 -17.72
CA ILE A 348 -0.11 -4.89 -16.50
C ILE A 348 0.00 -3.39 -16.79
N ALA A 349 0.64 -2.98 -17.89
CA ALA A 349 0.75 -1.58 -18.26
C ALA A 349 -0.62 -0.96 -18.54
N THR A 350 -1.51 -1.67 -19.24
CA THR A 350 -2.89 -1.23 -19.46
C THR A 350 -3.62 -1.00 -18.13
N ALA A 351 -3.46 -1.91 -17.16
CA ALA A 351 -4.14 -1.81 -15.87
C ALA A 351 -3.55 -0.73 -14.95
N LEU A 352 -2.24 -0.49 -14.99
CA LEU A 352 -1.55 0.36 -14.01
C LEU A 352 -1.12 1.74 -14.51
N LEU A 353 -0.94 1.90 -15.83
CA LEU A 353 -0.27 3.07 -16.42
C LEU A 353 -1.16 3.88 -17.37
N MET A 354 -2.33 3.38 -17.73
CA MET A 354 -3.22 4.14 -18.61
C MET A 354 -3.93 5.24 -17.84
N ALA A 355 -3.77 6.48 -18.32
CA ALA A 355 -4.44 7.65 -17.76
C ALA A 355 -5.96 7.58 -18.03
N PRO A 356 -6.80 8.09 -17.11
CA PRO A 356 -8.24 8.16 -17.33
C PRO A 356 -8.53 9.00 -18.58
N GLY A 357 -9.30 8.45 -19.52
CA GLY A 357 -9.67 9.10 -20.79
C GLY A 357 -8.73 8.81 -21.98
N SER A 358 -7.61 8.11 -21.79
CA SER A 358 -6.74 7.67 -22.88
C SER A 358 -7.24 6.38 -23.55
N GLY A 359 -8.40 6.47 -24.22
CA GLY A 359 -8.82 5.49 -25.25
C GLY A 359 -9.44 4.17 -24.77
N ARG A 360 -10.78 4.14 -24.73
CA ARG A 360 -11.50 3.07 -25.45
C ARG A 360 -11.70 3.60 -26.87
N VAL A 361 -10.82 3.23 -27.79
CA VAL A 361 -11.06 3.38 -29.24
C VAL A 361 -11.64 2.07 -29.74
#